data_AF-A0A2N1XAJ4-F1
#
_entry.id   AF-A0A2N1XAJ4-F1
#
_cell.length_a   1.000
_cell.length_b   1.000
_cell.length_c   1.000
_cell.angle_alpha   90.00
_cell.angle_beta   90.00
_cell.angle_gamma   90.00
#
_symmetry.space_group_name_H-M   'P 1'
#
loop_
_entity.id
_entity.type
_entity.pdbx_description
1 polymer ?
#
loop_
_entity_poly.entity_id
_entity_poly.type
_entity_poly.pdbx_seq_one_letter_code
_entity_poly.pdbx_strand_id
1 'polypeptide(L)'
;MTNINFTFTPRAATISVGTSLTVEGKLHVCLMQLGAANDAIATDQGRPAAVAAVRHLLVGGDGHSAAVLSEMLPGAQPVLIVLPEFAFGSSDWEMLDTLIRQANRPVVLVAGFGATNGQILLDWRAARVAEGETRRHFAWDQTACAIGGVRPVNGGWCWIHVPREGTHCLIYLKNIAEQNVEAVALADLQFGHAITHLSFNDVDLFPLVCADMLQPMAQHPDSAQARIHDILNGLGDATRPALVIGSLLQHGYNVNWERAIDSVLNQVMANRPGLVVLCNISHDRPVASETEDRWRSLTGVYGKWDELTKGQKNLPCGRRLNAPGIVGAVLRRSEPTIASGTVDWGPYGPVDGKFVWHANMLCPAGAAGLQAPISRPPEQHGYEMARFLRRHRPPEEGWSPRVVQGADRLTSHIASAAKPSAAKILDALIGGVRPALSNPDALHDDPIQPAAITGLHALATLVTAAGIGWQSDEGQVGQLRLSANDRNILIWRDPIRTSRQMRSELGAWRLEATPHPDLIVLAASRFGDVEEGSVEEQRRDDVSSAPPPSADLGAAGTLAAAETDITLPQARRNVASLGLSRIASVYLDYDAAAGDGRRIDELLALINAFFPNEEAA
;
A
#
# COMPACT_ATOMS: atom_id res chain seq x y z
N MET A 1 -12.47 -1.41 37.66
CA MET A 1 -13.20 -2.17 36.63
C MET A 1 -13.83 -1.17 35.71
N THR A 2 -13.61 -1.29 34.41
CA THR A 2 -14.21 -0.43 33.40
C THR A 2 -15.73 -0.55 33.48
N ASN A 3 -16.42 0.56 33.68
CA ASN A 3 -17.88 0.57 33.77
C ASN A 3 -18.46 0.48 32.36
N ILE A 4 -19.25 -0.57 32.08
CA ILE A 4 -19.91 -0.78 30.79
C ILE A 4 -21.41 -0.90 31.03
N ASN A 5 -22.19 0.01 30.45
CA ASN A 5 -23.65 0.05 30.55
C ASN A 5 -24.30 -0.22 29.19
N PHE A 6 -25.36 -1.02 29.19
CA PHE A 6 -26.07 -1.42 27.98
C PHE A 6 -27.45 -0.78 27.93
N THR A 7 -27.80 -0.24 26.77
CA THR A 7 -29.14 0.26 26.47
C THR A 7 -29.57 -0.35 25.14
N PHE A 8 -30.69 -1.07 25.15
CA PHE A 8 -31.20 -1.74 23.96
C PHE A 8 -32.45 -1.04 23.45
N THR A 9 -32.49 -0.85 22.14
CA THR A 9 -33.66 -0.40 21.38
C THR A 9 -33.85 -1.35 20.20
N PRO A 10 -35.02 -1.36 19.54
CA PRO A 10 -35.22 -2.19 18.35
C PRO A 10 -34.24 -1.90 17.20
N ARG A 11 -33.69 -0.68 17.12
CA ARG A 11 -32.79 -0.24 16.03
C ARG A 11 -31.30 -0.28 16.41
N ALA A 12 -30.97 -0.24 17.70
CA ALA A 12 -29.59 -0.11 18.16
C ALA A 12 -29.37 -0.70 19.55
N ALA A 13 -28.17 -1.25 19.76
CA ALA A 13 -27.61 -1.52 21.07
C ALA A 13 -26.51 -0.49 21.35
N THR A 14 -26.77 0.39 22.32
CA THR A 14 -25.81 1.39 22.78
C THR A 14 -25.08 0.87 24.00
N ILE A 15 -23.76 0.78 23.91
CA ILE A 15 -22.86 0.33 24.97
C ILE A 15 -22.02 1.53 25.40
N SER A 16 -22.31 2.09 26.56
CA SER A 16 -21.53 3.19 27.14
C SER A 16 -20.31 2.62 27.85
N VAL A 17 -19.12 3.04 27.45
CA VAL A 17 -17.84 2.57 28.00
C VAL A 17 -17.16 3.74 28.71
N GLY A 18 -17.00 3.64 30.03
CA GLY A 18 -16.45 4.72 30.87
C GLY A 18 -14.94 4.96 30.73
N THR A 19 -14.40 4.88 29.52
CA THR A 19 -12.98 5.12 29.18
C THR A 19 -12.86 6.02 27.97
N SER A 20 -11.73 6.72 27.87
CA SER A 20 -11.31 7.45 26.67
C SER A 20 -10.45 6.53 25.78
N LEU A 21 -10.51 6.71 24.47
CA LEU A 21 -9.67 5.99 23.50
C LEU A 21 -8.63 6.88 22.84
N THR A 22 -8.87 8.18 22.76
CA THR A 22 -7.99 9.13 22.12
C THR A 22 -6.95 9.66 23.10
N VAL A 23 -5.78 9.99 22.57
CA VAL A 23 -4.70 10.70 23.29
C VAL A 23 -4.33 11.89 22.42
N GLU A 24 -4.43 13.10 22.99
CA GLU A 24 -4.22 14.36 22.25
C GLU A 24 -5.13 14.49 21.01
N GLY A 25 -6.37 14.00 21.10
CA GLY A 25 -7.34 14.02 19.99
C GLY A 25 -7.08 13.00 18.89
N LYS A 26 -6.07 12.14 19.04
CA LYS A 26 -5.70 11.11 18.06
C LYS A 26 -6.00 9.71 18.58
N LEU A 27 -6.33 8.81 17.66
CA LEU A 27 -6.53 7.39 17.97
C LEU A 27 -5.46 6.55 17.26
N HIS A 28 -4.84 5.62 17.97
CA HIS A 28 -3.99 4.64 17.33
C HIS A 28 -4.84 3.55 16.69
N VAL A 29 -4.59 3.28 15.42
CA VAL A 29 -5.29 2.26 14.64
C VAL A 29 -4.30 1.26 14.07
N CYS A 30 -4.66 -0.02 14.16
CA CYS A 30 -3.92 -1.15 13.60
C CYS A 30 -4.87 -1.97 12.71
N LEU A 31 -4.60 -2.01 11.40
CA LEU A 31 -5.38 -2.75 10.42
C LEU A 31 -4.65 -4.04 10.08
N MET A 32 -5.32 -5.19 10.25
CA MET A 32 -4.76 -6.50 9.93
C MET A 32 -5.39 -7.04 8.65
N GLN A 33 -4.83 -6.69 7.50
CA GLN A 33 -5.26 -7.25 6.22
C GLN A 33 -4.76 -8.70 6.11
N LEU A 34 -5.64 -9.68 6.28
CA LEU A 34 -5.30 -11.10 6.30
C LEU A 34 -5.80 -11.84 5.05
N GLY A 35 -5.22 -13.00 4.77
CA GLY A 35 -5.68 -13.88 3.67
C GLY A 35 -7.12 -14.34 3.85
N ALA A 36 -7.86 -14.43 2.74
CA ALA A 36 -9.18 -15.05 2.74
C ALA A 36 -9.05 -16.57 2.91
N ALA A 37 -9.92 -17.18 3.70
CA ALA A 37 -9.92 -18.61 3.97
C ALA A 37 -11.30 -19.21 3.64
N ASN A 38 -11.72 -19.02 2.37
CA ASN A 38 -13.09 -19.24 1.90
C ASN A 38 -13.64 -20.64 2.23
N ASP A 39 -12.86 -21.69 2.01
CA ASP A 39 -13.28 -23.08 2.27
C ASP A 39 -13.64 -23.33 3.74
N ALA A 40 -12.98 -22.59 4.62
CA ALA A 40 -13.10 -22.74 6.05
C ALA A 40 -14.17 -21.80 6.64
N ILE A 41 -14.75 -20.89 5.83
CA ILE A 41 -15.85 -19.98 6.26
C ILE A 41 -17.14 -20.77 6.44
N ALA A 42 -17.49 -21.59 5.44
CA ALA A 42 -18.75 -22.34 5.42
C ALA A 42 -18.85 -23.41 6.54
N THR A 43 -17.70 -23.81 7.10
CA THR A 43 -17.61 -24.85 8.14
C THR A 43 -17.18 -24.30 9.50
N ASP A 44 -17.08 -22.97 9.65
CA ASP A 44 -16.70 -22.29 10.89
C ASP A 44 -15.40 -22.82 11.53
N GLN A 45 -14.48 -23.30 10.70
CA GLN A 45 -13.19 -23.84 11.14
C GLN A 45 -12.30 -22.71 11.68
N GLY A 46 -11.31 -23.06 12.51
CA GLY A 46 -10.34 -22.11 13.03
C GLY A 46 -9.41 -21.51 11.97
N ARG A 47 -8.67 -20.47 12.36
CA ARG A 47 -7.72 -19.73 11.50
C ARG A 47 -6.34 -19.65 12.15
N PRO A 48 -5.57 -20.75 12.17
CA PRO A 48 -4.30 -20.81 12.91
C PRO A 48 -3.30 -19.71 12.54
N ALA A 49 -3.19 -19.39 11.24
CA ALA A 49 -2.30 -18.32 10.77
C ALA A 49 -2.74 -16.92 11.26
N ALA A 50 -4.04 -16.65 11.30
CA ALA A 50 -4.59 -15.40 11.82
C ALA A 50 -4.41 -15.31 13.35
N VAL A 51 -4.64 -16.40 14.07
CA VAL A 51 -4.41 -16.50 15.52
C VAL A 51 -2.93 -16.30 15.86
N ALA A 52 -2.02 -16.91 15.09
CA ALA A 52 -0.59 -16.68 15.21
C ALA A 52 -0.23 -15.21 14.96
N ALA A 53 -0.86 -14.56 13.97
CA ALA A 53 -0.65 -13.14 13.73
C ALA A 53 -1.08 -12.26 14.92
N VAL A 54 -2.23 -12.56 15.55
CA VAL A 54 -2.67 -11.87 16.78
C VAL A 54 -1.72 -12.13 17.95
N ARG A 55 -1.23 -13.37 18.10
CA ARG A 55 -0.23 -13.71 19.12
C ARG A 55 1.03 -12.87 18.96
N HIS A 56 1.60 -12.83 17.76
CA HIS A 56 2.83 -12.06 17.50
C HIS A 56 2.57 -10.57 17.72
N LEU A 57 1.38 -10.07 17.32
CA LEU A 57 0.98 -8.67 17.50
C LEU A 57 0.93 -8.27 18.98
N LEU A 58 0.22 -9.04 19.80
CA LEU A 58 -0.14 -8.65 21.17
C LEU A 58 0.83 -9.15 22.24
N VAL A 59 1.51 -10.26 21.99
CA VAL A 59 2.34 -10.97 22.98
C VAL A 59 3.79 -11.14 22.50
N GLY A 60 3.97 -11.47 21.22
CA GLY A 60 5.28 -11.82 20.64
C GLY A 60 5.41 -13.34 20.42
N GLY A 61 6.65 -13.85 20.46
CA GLY A 61 6.97 -15.26 20.19
C GLY A 61 7.40 -15.53 18.74
N ASP A 62 7.82 -16.77 18.46
CA ASP A 62 8.20 -17.25 17.12
C ASP A 62 9.17 -16.32 16.35
N GLY A 63 10.21 -15.86 17.06
CA GLY A 63 11.23 -14.95 16.54
C GLY A 63 11.01 -13.48 16.93
N HIS A 64 9.85 -13.12 17.45
CA HIS A 64 9.59 -11.80 18.05
C HIS A 64 9.90 -11.81 19.54
N SER A 65 10.86 -10.97 19.96
CA SER A 65 11.28 -10.89 21.37
C SER A 65 10.24 -10.24 22.29
N ALA A 66 9.31 -9.48 21.71
CA ALA A 66 8.21 -8.79 22.38
C ALA A 66 7.00 -8.68 21.45
N ALA A 67 5.89 -8.15 21.96
CA ALA A 67 4.71 -7.83 21.18
C ALA A 67 5.04 -6.87 20.03
N VAL A 68 4.80 -7.32 18.80
CA VAL A 68 5.05 -6.55 17.56
C VAL A 68 4.38 -5.17 17.60
N LEU A 69 3.19 -5.08 18.22
CA LEU A 69 2.45 -3.82 18.36
C LEU A 69 3.23 -2.75 19.14
N SER A 70 4.07 -3.15 20.10
CA SER A 70 4.87 -2.21 20.90
C SER A 70 6.01 -1.58 20.08
N GLU A 71 6.52 -2.30 19.10
CA GLU A 71 7.53 -1.79 18.16
C GLU A 71 6.88 -0.93 17.06
N MET A 72 5.71 -1.33 16.56
CA MET A 72 4.98 -0.59 15.51
C MET A 72 4.32 0.71 16.03
N LEU A 73 3.83 0.70 17.28
CA LEU A 73 3.20 1.83 17.96
C LEU A 73 3.79 1.98 19.38
N PRO A 74 4.96 2.61 19.53
CA PRO A 74 5.60 2.79 20.83
C PRO A 74 4.70 3.53 21.83
N GLY A 75 4.71 3.06 23.08
CA GLY A 75 3.91 3.62 24.18
C GLY A 75 2.79 2.69 24.65
N ALA A 76 1.97 3.19 25.58
CA ALA A 76 0.90 2.42 26.24
C ALA A 76 -0.51 3.00 25.97
N GLN A 77 -0.64 3.88 24.98
CA GLN A 77 -1.92 4.48 24.59
C GLN A 77 -2.93 3.40 24.13
N PRO A 78 -4.25 3.66 24.19
CA PRO A 78 -5.25 2.76 23.61
C PRO A 78 -5.04 2.54 22.12
N VAL A 79 -5.33 1.33 21.63
CA VAL A 79 -5.27 0.98 20.20
C VAL A 79 -6.57 0.33 19.76
N LEU A 80 -7.10 0.79 18.62
CA LEU A 80 -8.14 0.10 17.87
C LEU A 80 -7.50 -0.86 16.85
N ILE A 81 -7.77 -2.15 16.99
CA ILE A 81 -7.33 -3.20 16.08
C ILE A 81 -8.53 -3.65 15.26
N VAL A 82 -8.44 -3.61 13.94
CA VAL A 82 -9.52 -4.01 13.03
C VAL A 82 -9.04 -5.15 12.14
N LEU A 83 -9.85 -6.20 12.06
CA LEU A 83 -9.64 -7.37 11.23
C LEU A 83 -10.79 -7.55 10.22
N PRO A 84 -10.57 -8.33 9.14
CA PRO A 84 -11.56 -8.53 8.08
C PRO A 84 -12.79 -9.29 8.55
N GLU A 85 -13.80 -9.36 7.67
CA GLU A 85 -14.92 -10.29 7.83
C GLU A 85 -14.38 -11.73 7.78
N PHE A 86 -14.92 -12.62 8.62
CA PHE A 86 -14.48 -14.02 8.73
C PHE A 86 -12.98 -14.23 9.06
N ALA A 87 -12.36 -13.29 9.77
CA ALA A 87 -10.98 -13.41 10.21
C ALA A 87 -10.72 -14.62 11.10
N PHE A 88 -11.76 -15.11 11.79
CA PHE A 88 -11.71 -16.23 12.74
C PHE A 88 -12.94 -17.14 12.64
N GLY A 89 -12.79 -18.40 13.04
CA GLY A 89 -13.92 -19.29 13.34
C GLY A 89 -14.23 -19.31 14.83
N SER A 90 -15.39 -19.81 15.23
CA SER A 90 -15.80 -19.84 16.64
C SER A 90 -14.82 -20.58 17.56
N SER A 91 -14.16 -21.62 17.03
CA SER A 91 -13.12 -22.40 17.73
C SER A 91 -11.85 -21.60 18.09
N ASP A 92 -11.59 -20.45 17.44
CA ASP A 92 -10.43 -19.62 17.75
C ASP A 92 -10.63 -18.74 19.00
N TRP A 93 -11.87 -18.59 19.48
CA TRP A 93 -12.24 -17.60 20.49
C TRP A 93 -11.42 -17.70 21.77
N GLU A 94 -11.22 -18.90 22.32
CA GLU A 94 -10.56 -19.10 23.61
C GLU A 94 -9.07 -18.71 23.56
N MET A 95 -8.41 -19.02 22.44
CA MET A 95 -7.03 -18.61 22.22
C MET A 95 -6.92 -17.10 22.05
N LEU A 96 -7.78 -16.49 21.24
CA LEU A 96 -7.81 -15.04 21.03
C LEU A 96 -8.08 -14.28 22.34
N ASP A 97 -9.07 -14.72 23.11
CA ASP A 97 -9.40 -14.15 24.41
C ASP A 97 -8.20 -14.17 25.36
N THR A 98 -7.49 -15.30 25.40
CA THR A 98 -6.27 -15.46 26.20
C THR A 98 -5.16 -14.50 25.75
N LEU A 99 -4.95 -14.33 24.44
CA LEU A 99 -3.96 -13.41 23.90
C LEU A 99 -4.32 -11.94 24.18
N ILE A 100 -5.59 -11.57 24.06
CA ILE A 100 -6.07 -10.21 24.30
C ILE A 100 -5.93 -9.85 25.79
N ARG A 101 -6.25 -10.77 26.70
CA ARG A 101 -6.05 -10.57 28.15
C ARG A 101 -4.58 -10.39 28.56
N GLN A 102 -3.64 -10.84 27.73
CA GLN A 102 -2.20 -10.67 27.95
C GLN A 102 -1.66 -9.33 27.42
N ALA A 103 -2.46 -8.57 26.67
CA ALA A 103 -2.03 -7.26 26.18
C ALA A 103 -1.71 -6.33 27.36
N ASN A 104 -0.60 -5.59 27.24
CA ASN A 104 -0.11 -4.70 28.29
C ASN A 104 -0.61 -3.25 28.14
N ARG A 105 -1.53 -3.00 27.20
CA ARG A 105 -2.12 -1.68 26.90
C ARG A 105 -3.62 -1.81 26.63
N PRO A 106 -4.40 -0.73 26.72
CA PRO A 106 -5.81 -0.78 26.35
C PRO A 106 -5.99 -1.14 24.88
N VAL A 107 -6.89 -2.08 24.60
CA VAL A 107 -7.16 -2.58 23.25
C VAL A 107 -8.66 -2.62 23.01
N VAL A 108 -9.09 -2.05 21.90
CA VAL A 108 -10.39 -2.36 21.28
C VAL A 108 -10.09 -3.19 20.05
N LEU A 109 -10.51 -4.46 20.01
CA LEU A 109 -10.29 -5.33 18.86
C LEU A 109 -11.62 -5.69 18.23
N VAL A 110 -11.77 -5.39 16.94
CA VAL A 110 -12.96 -5.68 16.14
C VAL A 110 -12.59 -6.70 15.06
N ALA A 111 -13.24 -7.86 15.06
CA ALA A 111 -12.97 -8.93 14.11
C ALA A 111 -14.25 -9.63 13.65
N GLY A 112 -14.38 -9.90 12.36
CA GLY A 112 -15.46 -10.75 11.86
C GLY A 112 -15.22 -12.22 12.23
N PHE A 113 -16.29 -12.93 12.58
CA PHE A 113 -16.25 -14.39 12.79
C PHE A 113 -17.05 -15.12 11.71
N GLY A 114 -16.78 -16.42 11.57
CA GLY A 114 -17.35 -17.39 10.62
C GLY A 114 -18.87 -17.48 10.55
N ALA A 115 -19.37 -18.38 9.70
CA ALA A 115 -20.76 -18.82 9.69
C ALA A 115 -21.06 -19.67 10.95
N THR A 116 -21.03 -19.02 12.12
CA THR A 116 -21.09 -19.71 13.41
C THR A 116 -22.51 -20.14 13.72
N ASN A 117 -22.66 -21.40 14.11
CA ASN A 117 -23.94 -21.96 14.54
C ASN A 117 -24.49 -21.17 15.75
N GLY A 118 -25.77 -20.78 15.72
CA GLY A 118 -26.37 -19.96 16.78
C GLY A 118 -26.27 -20.58 18.18
N GLN A 119 -26.32 -21.90 18.32
CA GLN A 119 -26.20 -22.58 19.61
C GLN A 119 -24.83 -22.34 20.26
N ILE A 120 -23.76 -22.32 19.46
CA ILE A 120 -22.40 -22.03 19.95
C ILE A 120 -22.37 -20.66 20.63
N LEU A 121 -23.04 -19.66 20.06
CA LEU A 121 -23.08 -18.32 20.64
C LEU A 121 -23.93 -18.24 21.91
N LEU A 122 -25.06 -18.96 21.93
CA LEU A 122 -25.91 -19.05 23.12
C LEU A 122 -25.17 -19.71 24.28
N ASP A 123 -24.49 -20.82 24.01
CA ASP A 123 -23.65 -21.53 24.99
C ASP A 123 -22.48 -20.66 25.44
N TRP A 124 -21.83 -19.97 24.49
CA TRP A 124 -20.77 -19.01 24.78
C TRP A 124 -21.23 -17.92 25.75
N ARG A 125 -22.42 -17.36 25.55
CA ARG A 125 -22.99 -16.31 26.41
C ARG A 125 -23.38 -16.83 27.79
N ALA A 126 -23.89 -18.07 27.86
CA ALA A 126 -24.37 -18.72 29.08
C ALA A 126 -23.25 -19.33 29.93
N ALA A 127 -22.06 -19.55 29.34
CA ALA A 127 -20.92 -20.10 30.04
C ALA A 127 -20.58 -19.28 31.30
N ARG A 128 -20.32 -19.98 32.41
CA ARG A 128 -19.95 -19.36 33.67
C ARG A 128 -18.62 -18.62 33.52
N VAL A 129 -18.61 -17.35 33.92
CA VAL A 129 -17.42 -16.50 33.90
C VAL A 129 -16.81 -16.47 35.30
N ALA A 130 -15.57 -16.94 35.44
CA ALA A 130 -14.84 -16.82 36.70
C ALA A 130 -14.29 -15.40 36.92
N GLU A 131 -13.83 -15.10 38.13
CA GLU A 131 -13.18 -13.81 38.41
C GLU A 131 -11.91 -13.67 37.57
N GLY A 132 -11.74 -12.51 36.92
CA GLY A 132 -10.60 -12.22 36.04
C GLY A 132 -10.74 -12.73 34.60
N GLU A 133 -11.81 -13.47 34.28
CA GLU A 133 -12.13 -13.88 32.90
C GLU A 133 -12.89 -12.80 32.13
N THR A 134 -12.92 -12.95 30.81
CA THR A 134 -13.63 -12.03 29.93
C THR A 134 -15.14 -12.13 30.12
N ARG A 135 -15.76 -10.98 30.34
CA ARG A 135 -17.22 -10.86 30.39
C ARG A 135 -17.79 -10.87 28.99
N ARG A 136 -18.73 -11.77 28.76
CA ARG A 136 -19.32 -12.03 27.43
C ARG A 136 -20.65 -11.31 27.33
N HIS A 137 -20.95 -10.68 26.20
CA HIS A 137 -22.21 -9.95 26.00
C HIS A 137 -22.71 -10.07 24.57
N PHE A 138 -24.03 -9.99 24.42
CA PHE A 138 -24.66 -9.73 23.13
C PHE A 138 -24.92 -8.24 22.98
N ALA A 139 -24.60 -7.68 21.82
CA ALA A 139 -24.93 -6.31 21.44
C ALA A 139 -26.34 -6.25 20.80
N TRP A 140 -27.28 -6.99 21.39
CA TRP A 140 -28.71 -6.96 21.11
C TRP A 140 -29.46 -7.55 22.32
N ASP A 141 -30.76 -7.30 22.38
CA ASP A 141 -31.62 -7.93 23.37
C ASP A 141 -32.07 -9.31 22.87
N GLN A 142 -31.50 -10.38 23.43
CA GLN A 142 -31.84 -11.76 23.06
C GLN A 142 -33.28 -12.15 23.45
N THR A 143 -33.92 -11.41 24.37
CA THR A 143 -35.33 -11.68 24.72
C THR A 143 -36.29 -11.08 23.70
N ALA A 144 -35.94 -9.93 23.12
CA ALA A 144 -36.75 -9.24 22.10
C ALA A 144 -36.43 -9.67 20.66
N CYS A 145 -35.16 -9.96 20.38
CA CYS A 145 -34.63 -10.30 19.05
C CYS A 145 -33.78 -11.58 19.14
N ALA A 146 -34.44 -12.70 19.44
CA ALA A 146 -33.75 -13.97 19.65
C ALA A 146 -33.18 -14.56 18.36
N ILE A 147 -31.90 -14.94 18.36
CA ILE A 147 -31.37 -15.90 17.39
C ILE A 147 -31.79 -17.33 17.78
N GLY A 148 -32.07 -18.17 16.79
CA GLY A 148 -32.28 -19.60 16.98
C GLY A 148 -30.96 -20.37 17.03
N GLY A 149 -30.94 -21.51 17.72
CA GLY A 149 -29.72 -22.33 17.88
C GLY A 149 -29.30 -23.12 16.63
N VAL A 150 -30.20 -23.34 15.66
CA VAL A 150 -29.94 -24.25 14.53
C VAL A 150 -29.18 -23.57 13.40
N ARG A 151 -29.63 -22.37 13.00
CA ARG A 151 -29.12 -21.68 11.82
C ARG A 151 -27.84 -20.90 12.13
N PRO A 152 -26.90 -20.80 11.17
CA PRO A 152 -25.70 -20.00 11.36
C PRO A 152 -26.02 -18.50 11.42
N VAL A 153 -25.09 -17.74 11.99
CA VAL A 153 -25.05 -16.28 11.95
C VAL A 153 -23.70 -15.82 11.40
N ASN A 154 -23.66 -14.60 10.90
CA ASN A 154 -22.45 -13.87 10.56
C ASN A 154 -22.43 -12.57 11.38
N GLY A 155 -21.27 -12.19 11.88
CA GLY A 155 -21.12 -11.04 12.75
C GLY A 155 -19.67 -10.75 13.09
N GLY A 156 -19.48 -9.96 14.14
CA GLY A 156 -18.15 -9.68 14.67
C GLY A 156 -18.07 -9.80 16.18
N TRP A 157 -16.86 -10.10 16.63
CA TRP A 157 -16.43 -9.98 18.01
C TRP A 157 -15.81 -8.60 18.21
N CYS A 158 -16.18 -7.95 19.30
CA CYS A 158 -15.56 -6.73 19.76
C CYS A 158 -15.05 -6.92 21.19
N TRP A 159 -13.74 -7.05 21.35
CA TRP A 159 -13.11 -7.02 22.66
C TRP A 159 -12.81 -5.59 23.08
N ILE A 160 -13.10 -5.28 24.33
CA ILE A 160 -12.69 -4.07 25.03
C ILE A 160 -11.86 -4.53 26.23
N HIS A 161 -10.55 -4.35 26.13
CA HIS A 161 -9.58 -4.74 27.14
C HIS A 161 -8.94 -3.51 27.75
N VAL A 162 -8.97 -3.42 29.08
CA VAL A 162 -8.20 -2.44 29.85
C VAL A 162 -7.34 -3.21 30.84
N PRO A 163 -5.99 -3.16 30.71
CA PRO A 163 -5.09 -3.91 31.58
C PRO A 163 -5.39 -3.66 33.06
N ARG A 164 -5.45 -4.73 33.85
CA ARG A 164 -5.75 -4.71 35.30
C ARG A 164 -7.17 -4.27 35.67
N GLU A 165 -7.99 -3.78 34.75
CA GLU A 165 -9.39 -3.43 35.02
C GLU A 165 -10.38 -4.51 34.58
N GLY A 166 -10.07 -5.22 33.49
CA GLY A 166 -10.86 -6.34 32.99
C GLY A 166 -10.99 -6.35 31.46
N THR A 167 -11.65 -7.40 30.97
CA THR A 167 -11.93 -7.59 29.54
C THR A 167 -13.40 -7.86 29.34
N HIS A 168 -13.98 -7.22 28.33
CA HIS A 168 -15.33 -7.47 27.85
C HIS A 168 -15.27 -7.91 26.39
N CYS A 169 -16.08 -8.88 25.99
CA CYS A 169 -16.26 -9.29 24.60
C CYS A 169 -17.74 -9.14 24.25
N LEU A 170 -18.02 -8.35 23.22
CA LEU A 170 -19.34 -8.12 22.66
C LEU A 170 -19.45 -8.90 21.35
N ILE A 171 -20.62 -9.48 21.09
CA ILE A 171 -20.97 -10.01 19.77
C ILE A 171 -21.99 -9.07 19.14
N TYR A 172 -21.78 -8.70 17.88
CA TYR A 172 -22.75 -8.01 17.05
C TYR A 172 -22.99 -8.80 15.77
N LEU A 173 -24.18 -8.69 15.20
CA LEU A 173 -24.60 -9.48 14.05
C LEU A 173 -24.65 -8.60 12.79
N LYS A 174 -24.32 -9.22 11.65
CA LYS A 174 -24.53 -8.62 10.33
C LYS A 174 -26.03 -8.46 10.09
N ASN A 175 -26.45 -7.29 9.63
CA ASN A 175 -27.86 -7.00 9.43
C ASN A 175 -28.36 -7.40 8.03
N ILE A 176 -27.46 -7.41 7.04
CA ILE A 176 -27.82 -7.61 5.63
C ILE A 176 -26.78 -8.46 4.93
N ALA A 177 -27.22 -9.40 4.09
CA ALA A 177 -26.35 -10.07 3.12
C ALA A 177 -26.57 -9.51 1.71
N GLU A 178 -25.51 -9.35 0.94
CA GLU A 178 -25.59 -9.06 -0.50
C GLU A 178 -25.31 -10.33 -1.30
N GLN A 179 -26.33 -11.18 -1.48
CA GLN A 179 -26.19 -12.52 -2.06
C GLN A 179 -25.61 -12.55 -3.49
N ASN A 180 -25.65 -11.43 -4.23
CA ASN A 180 -25.11 -11.35 -5.59
C ASN A 180 -23.60 -11.05 -5.63
N VAL A 181 -22.99 -10.69 -4.50
CA VAL A 181 -21.60 -10.18 -4.41
C VAL A 181 -20.80 -10.87 -3.30
N GLU A 182 -21.46 -11.50 -2.33
CA GLU A 182 -20.78 -12.27 -1.28
C GLU A 182 -20.00 -13.47 -1.85
N ALA A 183 -18.74 -13.59 -1.44
CA ALA A 183 -17.84 -14.64 -1.93
C ALA A 183 -18.25 -16.05 -1.49
N VAL A 184 -19.13 -16.18 -0.48
CA VAL A 184 -19.67 -17.45 0.01
C VAL A 184 -21.19 -17.32 0.17
N ALA A 185 -21.95 -18.07 -0.62
CA ALA A 185 -23.41 -18.06 -0.53
C ALA A 185 -23.88 -18.91 0.67
N LEU A 186 -24.29 -18.24 1.74
CA LEU A 186 -24.82 -18.88 2.95
C LEU A 186 -26.34 -18.67 3.03
N ALA A 187 -27.10 -19.62 2.47
CA ALA A 187 -28.54 -19.48 2.23
C ALA A 187 -29.40 -19.47 3.52
N ASP A 188 -28.84 -19.92 4.64
CA ASP A 188 -29.55 -20.14 5.90
C ASP A 188 -29.10 -19.20 7.04
N LEU A 189 -28.39 -18.11 6.72
CA LEU A 189 -27.96 -17.14 7.72
C LEU A 189 -29.14 -16.45 8.43
N GLN A 190 -28.98 -16.27 9.74
CA GLN A 190 -29.79 -15.34 10.54
C GLN A 190 -29.10 -13.98 10.60
N PHE A 191 -29.89 -12.92 10.58
CA PHE A 191 -29.40 -11.53 10.57
C PHE A 191 -29.75 -10.79 11.85
N GLY A 192 -28.91 -9.81 12.18
CA GLY A 192 -29.19 -8.82 13.19
C GLY A 192 -30.26 -7.83 12.77
N HIS A 193 -30.91 -7.21 13.76
CA HIS A 193 -31.86 -6.12 13.56
C HIS A 193 -31.37 -4.79 14.15
N ALA A 194 -30.39 -4.82 15.04
CA ALA A 194 -29.86 -3.65 15.72
C ALA A 194 -28.41 -3.40 15.29
N ILE A 195 -28.04 -2.13 15.11
CA ILE A 195 -26.62 -1.76 14.98
C ILE A 195 -25.97 -1.62 16.36
N THR A 196 -24.66 -1.82 16.42
CA THR A 196 -23.90 -1.62 17.65
C THR A 196 -23.32 -0.22 17.69
N HIS A 197 -23.52 0.48 18.80
CA HIS A 197 -22.95 1.80 19.07
C HIS A 197 -22.12 1.72 20.35
N LEU A 198 -20.81 1.87 20.22
CA LEU A 198 -19.90 1.96 21.37
C LEU A 198 -19.65 3.44 21.67
N SER A 199 -20.22 3.92 22.77
CA SER A 199 -20.07 5.32 23.20
C SER A 199 -18.96 5.39 24.25
N PHE A 200 -17.76 5.77 23.83
CA PHE A 200 -16.66 6.12 24.73
C PHE A 200 -16.80 7.57 25.20
N ASN A 201 -15.98 7.98 26.17
CA ASN A 201 -16.03 9.34 26.70
C ASN A 201 -15.69 10.40 25.63
N ASP A 202 -14.89 10.04 24.63
CA ASP A 202 -14.27 10.96 23.68
C ASP A 202 -14.47 10.58 22.21
N VAL A 203 -15.03 9.41 21.90
CA VAL A 203 -15.30 8.99 20.51
C VAL A 203 -16.48 8.01 20.45
N ASP A 204 -17.27 8.09 19.38
CA ASP A 204 -18.32 7.12 19.06
C ASP A 204 -17.83 6.11 18.01
N LEU A 205 -17.93 4.81 18.30
CA LEU A 205 -17.58 3.76 17.34
C LEU A 205 -18.81 3.00 16.86
N PHE A 206 -18.86 2.72 15.56
CA PHE A 206 -19.91 1.93 14.91
C PHE A 206 -19.29 0.77 14.13
N PRO A 207 -19.08 -0.40 14.76
CA PRO A 207 -18.60 -1.58 14.07
C PRO A 207 -19.71 -2.18 13.19
N LEU A 208 -19.37 -2.43 11.92
CA LEU A 208 -20.22 -2.96 10.86
C LEU A 208 -19.54 -4.15 10.16
N VAL A 209 -20.34 -5.04 9.57
CA VAL A 209 -19.84 -6.16 8.77
C VAL A 209 -20.20 -5.95 7.30
N CYS A 210 -19.19 -5.75 6.46
CA CYS A 210 -19.28 -5.78 5.00
C CYS A 210 -20.50 -5.05 4.43
N ALA A 211 -21.46 -5.80 3.87
CA ALA A 211 -22.65 -5.28 3.21
C ALA A 211 -23.52 -4.33 4.06
N ASP A 212 -23.40 -4.35 5.39
CA ASP A 212 -24.10 -3.40 6.27
C ASP A 212 -23.85 -1.94 5.88
N MET A 213 -22.65 -1.63 5.37
CA MET A 213 -22.30 -0.27 4.97
C MET A 213 -22.81 0.11 3.57
N LEU A 214 -23.15 -0.86 2.73
CA LEU A 214 -23.37 -0.63 1.30
C LEU A 214 -24.72 0.02 0.96
N GLN A 215 -25.71 -0.05 1.86
CA GLN A 215 -27.05 0.49 1.62
C GLN A 215 -27.16 1.98 2.02
N PRO A 216 -27.23 2.92 1.06
CA PRO A 216 -27.30 4.34 1.37
C PRO A 216 -28.62 4.67 2.05
N MET A 217 -28.57 5.49 3.11
CA MET A 217 -29.78 5.81 3.89
C MET A 217 -30.88 6.50 3.07
N ALA A 218 -30.50 7.27 2.03
CA ALA A 218 -31.45 7.97 1.17
C ALA A 218 -32.39 7.01 0.41
N GLN A 219 -31.95 5.78 0.15
CA GLN A 219 -32.72 4.75 -0.55
C GLN A 219 -33.28 3.69 0.40
N HIS A 220 -32.66 3.54 1.58
CA HIS A 220 -32.96 2.49 2.54
C HIS A 220 -33.09 3.08 3.96
N PRO A 221 -34.30 3.53 4.37
CA PRO A 221 -34.50 4.20 5.68
C PRO A 221 -34.28 3.28 6.90
N ASP A 222 -34.20 1.96 6.67
CA ASP A 222 -33.91 0.96 7.69
C ASP A 222 -32.47 0.42 7.63
N SER A 223 -31.60 0.99 6.78
CA SER A 223 -30.21 0.54 6.65
C SER A 223 -29.38 0.87 7.90
N ALA A 224 -28.20 0.24 8.00
CA ALA A 224 -27.25 0.58 9.07
C ALA A 224 -26.85 2.06 9.02
N GLN A 225 -26.67 2.63 7.82
CA GLN A 225 -26.37 4.05 7.64
C GLN A 225 -27.46 4.95 8.23
N ALA A 226 -28.74 4.65 7.96
CA ALA A 226 -29.86 5.42 8.49
C ALA A 226 -29.89 5.39 10.03
N ARG A 227 -29.68 4.20 10.61
CA ARG A 227 -29.64 4.03 12.07
C ARG A 227 -28.45 4.76 12.72
N ILE A 228 -27.28 4.77 12.07
CA ILE A 228 -26.12 5.55 12.55
C ILE A 228 -26.47 7.05 12.54
N HIS A 229 -27.07 7.53 11.45
CA HIS A 229 -27.49 8.93 11.33
C HIS A 229 -28.48 9.32 12.44
N ASP A 230 -29.50 8.49 12.68
CA ASP A 230 -30.51 8.69 13.73
C ASP A 230 -29.85 8.78 15.11
N ILE A 231 -28.93 7.86 15.44
CA ILE A 231 -28.19 7.87 16.71
C ILE A 231 -27.39 9.16 16.83
N LEU A 232 -26.58 9.49 15.83
CA LEU A 232 -25.69 10.65 15.88
C LEU A 232 -26.45 11.98 16.01
N ASN A 233 -27.60 12.12 15.36
CA ASN A 233 -28.46 13.30 15.51
C ASN A 233 -29.19 13.33 16.87
N GLY A 234 -29.42 12.17 17.48
CA GLY A 234 -29.96 12.06 18.83
C GLY A 234 -28.94 12.37 19.93
N LEU A 235 -27.64 12.36 19.62
CA LEU A 235 -26.58 12.74 20.55
C LEU A 235 -26.50 14.27 20.67
N GLY A 236 -26.54 14.78 21.90
CA GLY A 236 -26.48 16.22 22.17
C GLY A 236 -25.11 16.88 21.96
N ASP A 237 -24.04 16.09 21.78
CA ASP A 237 -22.68 16.58 21.53
C ASP A 237 -22.26 16.27 20.09
N ALA A 238 -22.32 17.29 19.23
CA ALA A 238 -21.89 17.21 17.83
C ALA A 238 -20.37 17.35 17.64
N THR A 239 -19.62 17.68 18.70
CA THR A 239 -18.16 17.91 18.64
C THR A 239 -17.37 16.62 18.89
N ARG A 240 -17.92 15.67 19.65
CA ARG A 240 -17.30 14.37 19.86
C ARG A 240 -17.16 13.64 18.51
N PRO A 241 -15.96 13.16 18.12
CA PRO A 241 -15.77 12.49 16.84
C PRO A 241 -16.52 11.16 16.75
N ALA A 242 -16.82 10.73 15.52
CA ALA A 242 -17.35 9.42 15.21
C ALA A 242 -16.43 8.63 14.27
N LEU A 243 -16.46 7.31 14.42
CA LEU A 243 -15.72 6.36 13.59
C LEU A 243 -16.62 5.20 13.18
N VAL A 244 -16.87 5.06 11.88
CA VAL A 244 -17.52 3.86 11.32
C VAL A 244 -16.44 2.84 10.96
N ILE A 245 -16.56 1.63 11.49
CA ILE A 245 -15.55 0.56 11.35
C ILE A 245 -16.15 -0.56 10.51
N GLY A 246 -15.51 -0.92 9.40
CA GLY A 246 -15.96 -2.02 8.53
C GLY A 246 -14.97 -3.18 8.53
N SER A 247 -15.45 -4.36 8.94
CA SER A 247 -14.79 -5.65 8.70
C SER A 247 -15.30 -6.23 7.38
N LEU A 248 -14.43 -6.41 6.38
CA LEU A 248 -14.85 -6.66 4.99
C LEU A 248 -14.34 -8.01 4.45
N LEU A 249 -15.14 -8.63 3.57
CA LEU A 249 -14.73 -9.66 2.62
C LEU A 249 -15.09 -9.20 1.20
N GLN A 250 -14.26 -8.33 0.61
CA GLN A 250 -14.44 -7.83 -0.75
C GLN A 250 -13.28 -8.25 -1.65
N HIS A 251 -13.61 -8.87 -2.78
CA HIS A 251 -12.66 -9.13 -3.86
C HIS A 251 -12.77 -8.05 -4.95
N GLY A 252 -11.63 -7.62 -5.47
CA GLY A 252 -11.56 -6.66 -6.56
C GLY A 252 -12.15 -5.28 -6.25
N TYR A 253 -12.20 -4.45 -7.28
CA TYR A 253 -12.85 -3.13 -7.21
C TYR A 253 -14.37 -3.26 -7.31
N ASN A 254 -15.08 -2.48 -6.50
CA ASN A 254 -16.53 -2.34 -6.58
C ASN A 254 -16.92 -0.88 -6.27
N VAL A 255 -17.53 -0.21 -7.24
CA VAL A 255 -17.95 1.21 -7.16
C VAL A 255 -18.95 1.49 -6.03
N ASN A 256 -19.68 0.48 -5.56
CA ASN A 256 -20.62 0.65 -4.44
C ASN A 256 -19.89 1.03 -3.15
N TRP A 257 -18.63 0.59 -2.96
CA TRP A 257 -17.83 1.00 -1.82
C TRP A 257 -17.44 2.48 -1.87
N GLU A 258 -17.08 3.01 -3.04
CA GLU A 258 -16.83 4.45 -3.21
C GLU A 258 -18.06 5.27 -2.80
N ARG A 259 -19.24 4.88 -3.30
CA ARG A 259 -20.52 5.53 -2.97
C ARG A 259 -20.90 5.39 -1.50
N ALA A 260 -20.67 4.21 -0.91
CA ALA A 260 -20.99 3.95 0.48
C ALA A 260 -20.13 4.78 1.43
N ILE A 261 -18.81 4.85 1.17
CA ILE A 261 -17.87 5.67 1.94
C ILE A 261 -18.25 7.15 1.84
N ASP A 262 -18.53 7.64 0.62
CA ASP A 262 -18.98 9.02 0.39
C ASP A 262 -20.27 9.34 1.14
N SER A 263 -21.29 8.47 1.05
CA SER A 263 -22.57 8.66 1.74
C SER A 263 -22.41 8.66 3.27
N VAL A 264 -21.60 7.75 3.83
CA VAL A 264 -21.32 7.72 5.28
C VAL A 264 -20.62 9.00 5.74
N LEU A 265 -19.61 9.45 5.01
CA LEU A 265 -18.86 10.65 5.37
C LEU A 265 -19.70 11.92 5.21
N ASN A 266 -20.30 12.12 4.04
CA ASN A 266 -20.87 13.41 3.64
C ASN A 266 -22.37 13.53 3.92
N GLN A 267 -23.08 12.43 4.19
CA GLN A 267 -24.52 12.45 4.50
C GLN A 267 -24.79 11.97 5.94
N VAL A 268 -24.31 10.78 6.31
CA VAL A 268 -24.57 10.20 7.65
C VAL A 268 -23.90 11.02 8.74
N MET A 269 -22.62 11.37 8.55
CA MET A 269 -21.81 12.14 9.51
C MET A 269 -21.61 13.61 9.10
N ALA A 270 -22.50 14.17 8.28
CA ALA A 270 -22.35 15.52 7.71
C ALA A 270 -21.98 16.59 8.77
N ASN A 271 -22.68 16.58 9.91
CA ASN A 271 -22.58 17.60 10.96
C ASN A 271 -21.62 17.24 12.10
N ARG A 272 -20.71 16.28 11.89
CA ARG A 272 -19.81 15.76 12.93
C ARG A 272 -18.42 15.47 12.35
N PRO A 273 -17.32 15.62 13.12
CA PRO A 273 -16.03 15.06 12.74
C PRO A 273 -16.17 13.54 12.60
N GLY A 274 -15.99 13.02 11.39
CA GLY A 274 -16.35 11.65 11.06
C GLY A 274 -15.33 11.00 10.15
N LEU A 275 -14.90 9.79 10.52
CA LEU A 275 -13.99 8.97 9.72
C LEU A 275 -14.59 7.58 9.49
N VAL A 276 -14.13 6.94 8.42
CA VAL A 276 -14.41 5.53 8.13
C VAL A 276 -13.09 4.76 8.17
N VAL A 277 -13.03 3.68 8.94
CA VAL A 277 -11.92 2.73 8.97
C VAL A 277 -12.41 1.41 8.41
N LEU A 278 -11.73 0.92 7.37
CA LEU A 278 -12.07 -0.35 6.75
C LEU A 278 -10.87 -1.29 6.84
N CYS A 279 -11.13 -2.54 7.21
CA CYS A 279 -10.15 -3.62 7.09
C CYS A 279 -10.76 -4.74 6.26
N ASN A 280 -10.14 -5.01 5.12
CA ASN A 280 -10.54 -6.05 4.20
C ASN A 280 -9.53 -7.19 4.19
N ILE A 281 -9.91 -8.31 3.58
CA ILE A 281 -8.98 -9.36 3.23
C ILE A 281 -7.89 -8.85 2.28
N SER A 282 -6.74 -9.53 2.28
CA SER A 282 -5.72 -9.33 1.26
C SER A 282 -6.26 -9.77 -0.11
N HIS A 283 -6.08 -8.92 -1.11
CA HIS A 283 -6.48 -9.22 -2.49
C HIS A 283 -5.40 -8.71 -3.46
N ASP A 284 -4.41 -9.57 -3.72
CA ASP A 284 -3.26 -9.23 -4.57
C ASP A 284 -3.51 -9.56 -6.04
N ARG A 285 -4.45 -8.85 -6.66
CA ARG A 285 -4.75 -8.94 -8.10
C ARG A 285 -4.88 -7.54 -8.68
N PRO A 286 -3.77 -6.88 -9.01
CA PRO A 286 -3.84 -5.54 -9.57
C PRO A 286 -4.54 -5.54 -10.93
N VAL A 287 -5.36 -4.54 -11.18
CA VAL A 287 -6.10 -4.39 -12.45
C VAL A 287 -5.48 -3.31 -13.34
N ALA A 288 -5.68 -3.42 -14.65
CA ALA A 288 -5.08 -2.54 -15.66
C ALA A 288 -5.53 -1.08 -15.58
N SER A 289 -6.67 -0.77 -14.96
CA SER A 289 -7.19 0.58 -14.77
C SER A 289 -6.76 1.15 -13.42
N GLU A 290 -6.11 2.34 -13.39
CA GLU A 290 -5.69 2.96 -12.13
C GLU A 290 -6.88 3.41 -11.30
N THR A 291 -7.92 3.92 -11.96
CA THR A 291 -9.14 4.42 -11.32
C THR A 291 -9.80 3.36 -10.45
N GLU A 292 -9.70 2.09 -10.87
CA GLU A 292 -10.19 0.93 -10.13
C GLU A 292 -9.13 0.41 -9.16
N ASP A 293 -7.88 0.24 -9.62
CA ASP A 293 -6.82 -0.37 -8.85
C ASP A 293 -6.41 0.48 -7.62
N ARG A 294 -6.62 1.79 -7.64
CA ARG A 294 -6.39 2.65 -6.45
C ARG A 294 -7.25 2.26 -5.25
N TRP A 295 -8.34 1.51 -5.45
CA TRP A 295 -9.23 1.01 -4.40
C TRP A 295 -8.98 -0.47 -4.01
N ARG A 296 -8.04 -1.16 -4.67
CA ARG A 296 -7.82 -2.63 -4.74
C ARG A 296 -7.85 -3.46 -3.45
N SER A 297 -7.74 -2.85 -2.28
CA SER A 297 -7.82 -3.58 -1.00
C SER A 297 -8.91 -3.03 -0.08
N LEU A 298 -9.40 -1.80 -0.26
CA LEU A 298 -10.26 -1.09 0.69
C LEU A 298 -9.73 -1.01 2.14
N THR A 299 -8.59 -1.63 2.48
CA THR A 299 -8.02 -1.52 3.82
C THR A 299 -7.39 -0.14 3.96
N GLY A 300 -7.94 0.68 4.83
CA GLY A 300 -7.56 2.08 4.92
C GLY A 300 -8.46 2.91 5.82
N VAL A 301 -8.20 4.21 5.80
CA VAL A 301 -8.95 5.21 6.56
C VAL A 301 -9.34 6.36 5.64
N TYR A 302 -10.58 6.78 5.76
CA TYR A 302 -11.25 7.73 4.87
C TYR A 302 -11.89 8.84 5.70
N GLY A 303 -11.80 10.07 5.21
CA GLY A 303 -12.39 11.28 5.77
C GLY A 303 -12.98 12.16 4.67
N LYS A 304 -13.61 13.27 5.07
CA LYS A 304 -14.27 14.20 4.15
C LYS A 304 -13.25 15.03 3.38
N TRP A 305 -13.39 15.11 2.06
CA TRP A 305 -12.51 15.93 1.22
C TRP A 305 -12.47 17.39 1.67
N ASP A 306 -13.61 17.96 2.07
CA ASP A 306 -13.73 19.37 2.46
C ASP A 306 -12.96 19.72 3.74
N GLU A 307 -12.63 18.71 4.57
CA GLU A 307 -11.82 18.91 5.78
C GLU A 307 -10.30 18.92 5.45
N LEU A 308 -9.86 18.19 4.42
CA LEU A 308 -8.46 18.15 3.95
C LEU A 308 -8.38 18.33 2.42
N THR A 309 -8.75 19.52 1.95
CA THR A 309 -8.89 19.84 0.51
C THR A 309 -7.60 19.80 -0.31
N LYS A 310 -6.43 19.78 0.33
CA LYS A 310 -5.14 19.58 -0.35
C LYS A 310 -4.85 18.10 -0.61
N GLY A 311 -5.73 17.21 -0.16
CA GLY A 311 -5.49 15.78 -0.12
C GLY A 311 -4.46 15.38 0.94
N GLN A 312 -4.40 14.09 1.22
CA GLN A 312 -3.37 13.51 2.07
C GLN A 312 -2.08 13.21 1.25
N LYS A 313 -0.91 13.30 1.89
CA LYS A 313 0.37 12.88 1.28
C LYS A 313 0.54 11.35 1.29
N ASN A 314 1.31 10.84 0.32
CA ASN A 314 1.72 9.44 0.30
C ASN A 314 2.74 9.13 1.41
N LEU A 315 2.55 8.00 2.08
CA LEU A 315 3.51 7.41 3.02
C LEU A 315 4.01 6.06 2.46
N PRO A 316 5.10 5.49 3.03
CA PRO A 316 5.56 4.16 2.67
C PRO A 316 4.47 3.09 2.80
N CYS A 317 3.72 3.08 3.91
CA CYS A 317 2.69 2.07 4.17
C CYS A 317 1.32 2.42 3.58
N GLY A 318 0.93 3.70 3.66
CA GLY A 318 -0.36 4.20 3.20
C GLY A 318 -0.21 5.02 1.92
N ARG A 319 -0.88 4.61 0.86
CA ARG A 319 -1.01 5.36 -0.39
C ARG A 319 -2.22 6.27 -0.31
N ARG A 320 -2.08 7.53 -0.71
CA ARG A 320 -3.18 8.51 -0.70
C ARG A 320 -4.30 8.02 -1.60
N LEU A 321 -5.53 8.27 -1.16
CA LEU A 321 -6.72 8.09 -1.96
C LEU A 321 -7.52 9.38 -1.93
N ASN A 322 -7.61 10.02 -3.09
CA ASN A 322 -8.38 11.23 -3.30
C ASN A 322 -9.43 10.92 -4.37
N ALA A 323 -10.70 10.99 -3.98
CA ALA A 323 -11.85 10.79 -4.84
C ALA A 323 -12.88 11.90 -4.55
N PRO A 324 -13.87 12.13 -5.43
CA PRO A 324 -14.92 13.11 -5.15
C PRO A 324 -15.54 12.88 -3.77
N GLY A 325 -15.54 13.90 -2.91
CA GLY A 325 -16.06 13.84 -1.54
C GLY A 325 -15.18 13.12 -0.50
N ILE A 326 -14.13 12.41 -0.93
CA ILE A 326 -13.33 11.52 -0.07
C ILE A 326 -11.83 11.88 -0.12
N VAL A 327 -11.22 11.96 1.06
CA VAL A 327 -9.77 12.02 1.25
C VAL A 327 -9.34 10.93 2.22
N GLY A 328 -8.17 10.32 2.01
CA GLY A 328 -7.66 9.34 2.97
C GLY A 328 -6.43 8.60 2.47
N ALA A 329 -6.23 7.41 3.03
CA ALA A 329 -5.21 6.50 2.56
C ALA A 329 -5.65 5.05 2.63
N VAL A 330 -5.20 4.29 1.63
CA VAL A 330 -5.34 2.84 1.54
C VAL A 330 -3.97 2.19 1.70
N LEU A 331 -3.93 0.94 2.15
CA LEU A 331 -2.69 0.19 2.22
C LEU A 331 -2.04 0.07 0.86
N ARG A 332 -0.72 0.34 0.83
CA ARG A 332 0.08 0.22 -0.40
C ARG A 332 0.19 -1.24 -0.83
N ARG A 333 0.34 -2.15 0.14
CA ARG A 333 0.48 -3.59 -0.06
C ARG A 333 -0.90 -4.29 -0.06
N SER A 334 -1.11 -5.11 -1.08
CA SER A 334 -2.34 -5.91 -1.30
C SER A 334 -2.26 -7.35 -0.78
N GLU A 335 -1.06 -7.81 -0.42
CA GLU A 335 -0.80 -9.10 0.24
C GLU A 335 -1.12 -9.05 1.75
N PRO A 336 -1.17 -10.21 2.44
CA PRO A 336 -1.38 -10.23 3.89
C PRO A 336 -0.35 -9.39 4.65
N THR A 337 -0.83 -8.43 5.42
CA THR A 337 0.01 -7.47 6.15
C THR A 337 -0.76 -6.86 7.30
N ILE A 338 -0.03 -6.49 8.36
CA ILE A 338 -0.54 -5.56 9.37
C ILE A 338 0.05 -4.19 9.08
N ALA A 339 -0.73 -3.14 9.31
CA ALA A 339 -0.25 -1.78 9.30
C ALA A 339 -0.81 -0.99 10.47
N SER A 340 -0.02 -0.07 10.99
CA SER A 340 -0.44 0.79 12.09
C SER A 340 -0.16 2.25 11.82
N GLY A 341 -0.88 3.11 12.53
CA GLY A 341 -0.69 4.55 12.47
C GLY A 341 -1.64 5.28 13.41
N THR A 342 -1.57 6.60 13.41
CA THR A 342 -2.52 7.46 14.12
C THR A 342 -3.57 7.98 13.16
N VAL A 343 -4.83 7.99 13.60
CA VAL A 343 -5.91 8.74 12.94
C VAL A 343 -6.18 10.03 13.69
N ASP A 344 -6.57 11.05 12.95
CA ASP A 344 -6.82 12.41 13.42
C ASP A 344 -8.09 12.92 12.73
N TRP A 345 -8.95 13.66 13.44
CA TRP A 345 -10.19 14.25 12.91
C TRP A 345 -10.02 15.74 12.55
N GLY A 346 -8.81 16.27 12.68
CA GLY A 346 -8.51 17.68 12.47
C GLY A 346 -8.67 18.55 13.73
N PRO A 347 -8.58 19.88 13.58
CA PRO A 347 -8.51 20.61 12.33
C PRO A 347 -7.22 20.33 11.53
N TYR A 348 -7.36 20.22 10.21
CA TYR A 348 -6.23 20.03 9.31
C TYR A 348 -5.72 21.37 8.79
N GLY A 349 -4.42 21.62 8.96
CA GLY A 349 -3.77 22.89 8.68
C GLY A 349 -2.39 22.76 8.04
N PRO A 350 -1.74 23.88 7.70
CA PRO A 350 -0.39 23.87 7.13
C PRO A 350 0.67 23.35 8.11
N VAL A 351 0.42 23.58 9.40
CA VAL A 351 1.30 23.25 10.54
C VAL A 351 0.88 21.94 11.19
N ASP A 352 -0.41 21.78 11.48
CA ASP A 352 -0.98 20.61 12.16
C ASP A 352 -1.83 19.76 11.19
N GLY A 353 -1.81 18.42 11.29
CA GLY A 353 -2.77 17.55 10.59
C GLY A 353 -2.68 17.50 9.06
N LYS A 354 -1.73 16.74 8.50
CA LYS A 354 -1.63 16.46 7.04
C LYS A 354 -2.19 15.11 6.63
N PHE A 355 -2.73 14.37 7.59
CA PHE A 355 -3.11 12.98 7.43
C PHE A 355 -4.37 12.73 8.23
N VAL A 356 -5.40 12.21 7.55
CA VAL A 356 -6.50 11.50 8.19
C VAL A 356 -5.97 10.22 8.85
N TRP A 357 -5.00 9.56 8.21
CA TRP A 357 -4.30 8.41 8.78
C TRP A 357 -2.82 8.40 8.43
N HIS A 358 -1.99 8.47 9.46
CA HIS A 358 -0.54 8.46 9.35
C HIS A 358 0.00 7.02 9.45
N ALA A 359 -0.24 6.20 8.42
CA ALA A 359 0.26 4.83 8.32
C ALA A 359 1.79 4.79 8.19
N ASN A 360 2.50 4.53 9.30
CA ASN A 360 3.95 4.66 9.40
C ASN A 360 4.69 3.32 9.44
N MET A 361 4.04 2.26 9.92
CA MET A 361 4.65 0.94 10.09
C MET A 361 3.78 -0.12 9.44
N LEU A 362 4.43 -1.12 8.85
CA LEU A 362 3.78 -2.34 8.37
C LEU A 362 4.61 -3.56 8.74
N CYS A 363 3.96 -4.70 8.91
CA CYS A 363 4.59 -5.99 9.12
C CYS A 363 3.93 -7.04 8.19
N PRO A 364 4.70 -7.69 7.30
CA PRO A 364 4.20 -8.79 6.47
C PRO A 364 3.58 -9.91 7.31
N ALA A 365 2.48 -10.50 6.84
CA ALA A 365 1.89 -11.70 7.42
C ALA A 365 1.97 -12.89 6.45
N GLY A 366 2.10 -14.10 6.97
CA GLY A 366 2.13 -15.34 6.19
C GLY A 366 1.48 -16.51 6.95
N ALA A 367 1.72 -17.74 6.47
CA ALA A 367 1.13 -18.94 7.07
C ALA A 367 1.53 -19.17 8.55
N ALA A 368 2.69 -18.65 8.97
CA ALA A 368 3.20 -18.76 10.33
C ALA A 368 2.83 -17.55 11.22
N GLY A 369 2.00 -16.61 10.75
CA GLY A 369 1.74 -15.34 11.44
C GLY A 369 2.63 -14.20 10.90
N LEU A 370 3.10 -13.31 11.78
CA LEU A 370 3.87 -12.13 11.39
C LEU A 370 5.35 -12.42 11.16
N GLN A 371 5.93 -11.82 10.11
CA GLN A 371 7.33 -11.98 9.74
C GLN A 371 8.26 -11.29 10.75
N ALA A 372 9.24 -12.04 11.28
CA ALA A 372 10.30 -11.54 12.16
C ALA A 372 11.64 -11.40 11.41
N PRO A 373 12.50 -10.42 11.78
CA PRO A 373 12.19 -9.27 12.65
C PRO A 373 11.33 -8.23 11.93
N ILE A 374 10.71 -7.32 12.69
CA ILE A 374 10.07 -6.15 12.09
C ILE A 374 11.16 -5.27 11.47
N SER A 375 10.95 -4.91 10.20
CA SER A 375 11.81 -3.99 9.48
C SER A 375 11.08 -2.70 9.17
N ARG A 376 11.84 -1.65 8.84
CA ARG A 376 11.24 -0.44 8.29
C ARG A 376 10.53 -0.79 6.98
N PRO A 377 9.36 -0.18 6.71
CA PRO A 377 8.70 -0.35 5.43
C PRO A 377 9.67 0.00 4.28
N PRO A 378 9.70 -0.78 3.19
CA PRO A 378 10.54 -0.45 2.06
C PRO A 378 10.06 0.84 1.39
N GLU A 379 10.93 1.42 0.57
CA GLU A 379 10.65 2.67 -0.14
C GLU A 379 9.43 2.55 -1.06
N GLN A 380 8.71 3.66 -1.24
CA GLN A 380 7.49 3.74 -2.05
C GLN A 380 7.74 3.23 -3.48
N HIS A 381 8.91 3.53 -4.03
CA HIS A 381 9.34 3.09 -5.36
C HIS A 381 9.30 1.58 -5.52
N GLY A 382 9.77 0.82 -4.53
CA GLY A 382 9.78 -0.64 -4.63
C GLY A 382 8.38 -1.22 -4.76
N TYR A 383 7.45 -0.73 -3.94
CA TYR A 383 6.06 -1.16 -4.00
C TYR A 383 5.36 -0.77 -5.30
N GLU A 384 5.45 0.49 -5.71
CA GLU A 384 4.75 0.93 -6.92
C GLU A 384 5.35 0.34 -8.19
N MET A 385 6.67 0.15 -8.25
CA MET A 385 7.30 -0.52 -9.39
C MET A 385 6.87 -1.99 -9.49
N ALA A 386 6.91 -2.74 -8.37
CA ALA A 386 6.48 -4.14 -8.36
C ALA A 386 5.00 -4.26 -8.76
N ARG A 387 4.14 -3.38 -8.22
CA ARG A 387 2.73 -3.28 -8.62
C ARG A 387 2.57 -2.96 -10.11
N PHE A 388 3.31 -1.97 -10.62
CA PHE A 388 3.25 -1.53 -12.00
C PHE A 388 3.66 -2.63 -12.97
N LEU A 389 4.71 -3.38 -12.66
CA LEU A 389 5.15 -4.55 -13.43
C LEU A 389 4.09 -5.64 -13.49
N ARG A 390 3.41 -5.94 -12.37
CA ARG A 390 2.33 -6.92 -12.34
C ARG A 390 1.12 -6.46 -13.15
N ARG A 391 0.79 -5.16 -13.11
CA ARG A 391 -0.34 -4.57 -13.85
C ARG A 391 -0.10 -4.53 -15.37
N HIS A 392 1.13 -4.23 -15.78
CA HIS A 392 1.53 -4.10 -17.18
C HIS A 392 2.42 -5.27 -17.63
N ARG A 393 2.16 -6.46 -17.08
CA ARG A 393 2.85 -7.68 -17.50
C ARG A 393 2.54 -7.92 -18.98
N PRO A 394 3.54 -8.31 -19.81
CA PRO A 394 3.29 -8.63 -21.20
C PRO A 394 2.26 -9.75 -21.36
N PRO A 395 1.44 -9.74 -22.42
CA PRO A 395 0.63 -10.90 -22.76
C PRO A 395 1.54 -12.10 -23.07
N GLU A 396 1.13 -13.31 -22.69
CA GLU A 396 1.92 -14.53 -22.88
C GLU A 396 2.07 -14.93 -24.36
N GLU A 397 1.16 -14.46 -25.23
CA GLU A 397 1.14 -14.82 -26.66
C GLU A 397 1.94 -13.81 -27.49
N GLY A 398 2.88 -14.32 -28.30
CA GLY A 398 3.65 -13.52 -29.28
C GLY A 398 4.81 -12.70 -28.72
N TRP A 399 5.01 -12.69 -27.39
CA TRP A 399 6.14 -12.00 -26.75
C TRP A 399 7.24 -12.96 -26.32
N SER A 400 8.49 -12.50 -26.30
CA SER A 400 9.60 -13.30 -25.76
C SER A 400 9.38 -13.64 -24.28
N PRO A 401 9.59 -14.91 -23.86
CA PRO A 401 9.58 -15.30 -22.45
C PRO A 401 10.56 -14.52 -21.56
N ARG A 402 11.60 -13.89 -22.15
CA ARG A 402 12.60 -13.11 -21.42
C ARG A 402 12.02 -11.91 -20.69
N VAL A 403 11.01 -11.24 -21.26
CA VAL A 403 10.42 -10.07 -20.59
C VAL A 403 9.72 -10.50 -19.31
N VAL A 404 9.02 -11.64 -19.36
CA VAL A 404 8.31 -12.21 -18.22
C VAL A 404 9.30 -12.67 -17.15
N GLN A 405 10.29 -13.48 -17.52
CA GLN A 405 11.34 -13.94 -16.61
C GLN A 405 12.15 -12.77 -16.02
N GLY A 406 12.40 -11.75 -16.84
CA GLY A 406 13.08 -10.52 -16.46
C GLY A 406 12.29 -9.67 -15.48
N ALA A 407 10.96 -9.57 -15.67
CA ALA A 407 10.07 -8.89 -14.74
C ALA A 407 10.04 -9.60 -13.38
N ASP A 408 10.07 -10.93 -13.37
CA ASP A 408 10.17 -11.72 -12.14
C ASP A 408 11.53 -11.51 -11.44
N ARG A 409 12.64 -11.43 -12.19
CA ARG A 409 13.98 -11.08 -11.67
C ARG A 409 14.02 -9.66 -11.11
N LEU A 410 13.43 -8.69 -11.80
CA LEU A 410 13.35 -7.31 -11.35
C LEU A 410 12.50 -7.18 -10.07
N THR A 411 11.37 -7.88 -10.00
CA THR A 411 10.53 -7.93 -8.79
C THR A 411 11.30 -8.53 -7.61
N SER A 412 12.05 -9.61 -7.85
CA SER A 412 12.90 -10.25 -6.84
C SER A 412 14.03 -9.33 -6.37
N HIS A 413 14.67 -8.61 -7.30
CA HIS A 413 15.69 -7.61 -7.00
C HIS A 413 15.16 -6.50 -6.11
N ILE A 414 14.01 -5.91 -6.49
CA ILE A 414 13.33 -4.86 -5.72
C ILE A 414 13.00 -5.36 -4.31
N ALA A 415 12.48 -6.58 -4.18
CA ALA A 415 12.12 -7.16 -2.88
C ALA A 415 13.33 -7.43 -1.97
N SER A 416 14.50 -7.70 -2.56
CA SER A 416 15.74 -7.93 -1.80
C SER A 416 16.38 -6.67 -1.22
N ALA A 417 15.91 -5.48 -1.63
CA ALA A 417 16.53 -4.19 -1.33
C ALA A 417 18.02 -4.08 -1.70
N ALA A 418 18.49 -4.91 -2.64
CA ALA A 418 19.84 -4.85 -3.18
C ALA A 418 20.06 -3.57 -4.01
N LYS A 419 21.34 -3.22 -4.25
CA LYS A 419 21.71 -2.11 -5.13
C LYS A 419 21.70 -2.54 -6.61
N PRO A 420 21.22 -1.69 -7.54
CA PRO A 420 20.70 -0.34 -7.31
C PRO A 420 19.30 -0.38 -6.67
N SER A 421 18.99 0.61 -5.84
CA SER A 421 17.67 0.70 -5.20
C SER A 421 16.55 0.91 -6.22
N ALA A 422 15.31 0.59 -5.84
CA ALA A 422 14.14 0.83 -6.68
C ALA A 422 14.02 2.31 -7.11
N ALA A 423 14.31 3.25 -6.20
CA ALA A 423 14.36 4.66 -6.52
C ALA A 423 15.38 4.98 -7.60
N LYS A 424 16.62 4.50 -7.46
CA LYS A 424 17.68 4.70 -8.47
C LYS A 424 17.30 4.10 -9.83
N ILE A 425 16.68 2.92 -9.84
CA ILE A 425 16.20 2.29 -11.08
C ILE A 425 15.19 3.20 -11.78
N LEU A 426 14.14 3.63 -11.06
CA LEU A 426 13.07 4.44 -11.64
C LEU A 426 13.55 5.82 -12.06
N ASP A 427 14.32 6.49 -11.22
CA ASP A 427 14.81 7.84 -11.49
C ASP A 427 15.72 7.86 -12.72
N ALA A 428 16.60 6.85 -12.86
CA ALA A 428 17.43 6.70 -14.05
C ALA A 428 16.61 6.29 -15.29
N LEU A 429 15.55 5.49 -15.12
CA LEU A 429 14.69 5.05 -16.21
C LEU A 429 14.02 6.23 -16.93
N ILE A 430 13.53 7.19 -16.16
CA ILE A 430 12.77 8.34 -16.66
C ILE A 430 13.68 9.56 -16.89
N GLY A 431 14.59 9.82 -15.96
CA GLY A 431 15.44 11.02 -15.94
C GLY A 431 16.85 10.84 -16.53
N GLY A 432 17.26 9.62 -16.88
CA GLY A 432 18.52 9.37 -17.58
C GLY A 432 19.76 9.62 -16.74
N VAL A 433 20.75 10.31 -17.32
CA VAL A 433 22.05 10.62 -16.69
C VAL A 433 21.97 11.74 -15.65
N ARG A 434 20.89 12.52 -15.65
CA ARG A 434 20.59 13.56 -14.67
C ARG A 434 19.22 13.30 -14.06
N PRO A 435 19.09 12.21 -13.28
CA PRO A 435 17.81 11.80 -12.73
C PRO A 435 17.24 12.88 -11.81
N ALA A 436 16.02 13.32 -12.11
CA ALA A 436 15.19 14.01 -11.13
C ALA A 436 14.46 12.97 -10.28
N LEU A 437 14.17 13.32 -9.02
CA LEU A 437 13.38 12.47 -8.12
C LEU A 437 12.02 12.18 -8.75
N SER A 438 11.81 10.96 -9.20
CA SER A 438 10.57 10.51 -9.80
C SER A 438 9.57 10.22 -8.70
N ASN A 439 8.33 10.65 -8.90
CA ASN A 439 7.23 10.30 -8.02
C ASN A 439 6.72 8.90 -8.40
N PRO A 440 6.94 7.86 -7.57
CA PRO A 440 6.51 6.50 -7.90
C PRO A 440 4.99 6.37 -7.96
N ASP A 441 4.26 7.22 -7.24
CA ASP A 441 2.80 7.25 -7.28
C ASP A 441 2.24 7.92 -8.54
N ALA A 442 3.08 8.51 -9.41
CA ALA A 442 2.68 9.11 -10.70
C ALA A 442 3.00 8.20 -11.91
N LEU A 443 3.45 6.96 -11.67
CA LEU A 443 3.79 6.00 -12.73
C LEU A 443 2.64 5.73 -13.73
N HIS A 444 1.40 5.96 -13.32
CA HIS A 444 0.21 5.76 -14.12
C HIS A 444 -0.27 7.02 -14.85
N ASP A 445 0.36 8.18 -14.60
CA ASP A 445 -0.02 9.45 -15.21
C ASP A 445 0.53 9.53 -16.63
N ASP A 446 -0.20 10.15 -17.54
CA ASP A 446 0.34 10.53 -18.84
C ASP A 446 1.27 11.74 -18.69
N PRO A 447 2.40 11.81 -19.43
CA PRO A 447 2.93 10.82 -20.38
C PRO A 447 3.88 9.78 -19.77
N ILE A 448 3.95 9.65 -18.44
CA ILE A 448 4.91 8.78 -17.72
C ILE A 448 4.59 7.30 -17.92
N GLN A 449 3.31 6.91 -17.91
CA GLN A 449 2.89 5.51 -18.02
C GLN A 449 3.48 4.77 -19.24
N PRO A 450 3.27 5.22 -20.49
CA PRO A 450 3.82 4.52 -21.64
C PRO A 450 5.36 4.46 -21.61
N ALA A 451 6.01 5.51 -21.12
CA ALA A 451 7.47 5.54 -20.97
C ALA A 451 7.96 4.50 -19.95
N ALA A 452 7.33 4.42 -18.79
CA ALA A 452 7.66 3.45 -17.76
C ALA A 452 7.44 2.00 -18.24
N ILE A 453 6.36 1.73 -18.97
CA ILE A 453 6.09 0.40 -19.56
C ILE A 453 7.25 -0.02 -20.47
N THR A 454 7.57 0.79 -21.49
CA THR A 454 8.62 0.45 -22.46
C THR A 454 9.98 0.33 -21.77
N GLY A 455 10.32 1.25 -20.88
CA GLY A 455 11.59 1.23 -20.16
C GLY A 455 11.74 -0.02 -19.27
N LEU A 456 10.70 -0.37 -18.52
CA LEU A 456 10.74 -1.54 -17.63
C LEU A 456 10.77 -2.86 -18.41
N HIS A 457 10.05 -2.97 -19.53
CA HIS A 457 10.13 -4.15 -20.41
C HIS A 457 11.52 -4.30 -21.03
N ALA A 458 12.15 -3.20 -21.45
CA ALA A 458 13.51 -3.21 -21.95
C ALA A 458 14.52 -3.64 -20.86
N LEU A 459 14.40 -3.09 -19.66
CA LEU A 459 15.23 -3.47 -18.51
C LEU A 459 15.05 -4.95 -18.15
N ALA A 460 13.80 -5.43 -18.10
CA ALA A 460 13.47 -6.82 -17.86
C ALA A 460 14.10 -7.74 -18.93
N THR A 461 14.07 -7.36 -20.20
CA THR A 461 14.69 -8.16 -21.26
C THR A 461 16.19 -8.30 -21.03
N LEU A 462 16.89 -7.19 -20.77
CA LEU A 462 18.35 -7.18 -20.65
C LEU A 462 18.87 -7.88 -19.39
N VAL A 463 18.15 -7.86 -18.27
CA VAL A 463 18.58 -8.56 -17.04
C VAL A 463 18.57 -10.09 -17.19
N THR A 464 17.99 -10.62 -18.28
CA THR A 464 18.07 -12.05 -18.62
C THR A 464 19.24 -12.40 -19.53
N ALA A 465 19.94 -11.41 -20.07
CA ALA A 465 21.06 -11.62 -20.98
C ALA A 465 22.31 -12.09 -20.21
N ALA A 466 23.10 -12.97 -20.83
CA ALA A 466 24.33 -13.46 -20.23
C ALA A 466 25.35 -12.33 -20.07
N GLY A 467 26.08 -12.31 -18.95
CA GLY A 467 27.11 -11.31 -18.66
C GLY A 467 26.60 -9.95 -18.18
N ILE A 468 25.29 -9.71 -18.17
CA ILE A 468 24.66 -8.51 -17.62
C ILE A 468 24.25 -8.77 -16.16
N GLY A 469 24.66 -7.86 -15.26
CA GLY A 469 24.28 -7.86 -13.85
C GLY A 469 23.78 -6.49 -13.40
N TRP A 470 23.31 -6.40 -12.15
CA TRP A 470 22.92 -5.15 -11.52
C TRP A 470 24.14 -4.28 -11.20
N GLN A 471 24.02 -2.97 -11.37
CA GLN A 471 25.06 -2.04 -10.95
C GLN A 471 24.95 -1.75 -9.45
N SER A 472 25.90 -2.27 -8.66
CA SER A 472 25.91 -2.15 -7.20
C SER A 472 26.51 -0.85 -6.67
N ASP A 473 27.31 -0.14 -7.47
CA ASP A 473 27.92 1.14 -7.07
C ASP A 473 26.90 2.29 -7.18
N GLU A 474 26.64 2.95 -6.04
CA GLU A 474 25.69 4.05 -5.97
C GLU A 474 26.19 5.32 -6.65
N GLY A 475 27.51 5.55 -6.69
CA GLY A 475 28.12 6.71 -7.33
C GLY A 475 28.16 6.63 -8.85
N GLN A 476 27.88 5.45 -9.41
CA GLN A 476 27.90 5.22 -10.86
C GLN A 476 26.52 5.38 -11.51
N VAL A 477 26.51 5.94 -12.72
CA VAL A 477 25.34 6.07 -13.58
C VAL A 477 25.11 4.77 -14.37
N GLY A 478 23.86 4.32 -14.40
CA GLY A 478 23.42 3.06 -15.02
C GLY A 478 22.68 2.17 -14.04
N GLN A 479 21.71 1.40 -14.53
CA GLN A 479 21.00 0.39 -13.73
C GLN A 479 21.71 -0.97 -13.79
N LEU A 480 22.42 -1.24 -14.89
CA LEU A 480 23.03 -2.53 -15.19
C LEU A 480 24.52 -2.37 -15.48
N ARG A 481 25.27 -3.47 -15.35
CA ARG A 481 26.70 -3.56 -15.65
C ARG A 481 26.98 -4.77 -16.54
N LEU A 482 27.81 -4.59 -17.54
CA LEU A 482 28.31 -5.65 -18.41
C LEU A 482 29.66 -6.16 -17.89
N SER A 483 29.70 -7.41 -17.45
CA SER A 483 30.85 -7.97 -16.72
C SER A 483 32.10 -8.16 -17.58
N ALA A 484 31.93 -8.39 -18.88
CA ALA A 484 33.04 -8.72 -19.77
C ALA A 484 34.04 -7.57 -19.98
N ASN A 485 33.54 -6.34 -20.07
CA ASN A 485 34.33 -5.15 -20.41
C ASN A 485 34.16 -4.01 -19.39
N ASP A 486 33.62 -4.32 -18.21
CA ASP A 486 33.35 -3.37 -17.14
C ASP A 486 32.62 -2.08 -17.56
N ARG A 487 31.48 -2.24 -18.25
CA ARG A 487 30.70 -1.10 -18.77
C ARG A 487 29.37 -0.96 -18.06
N ASN A 488 28.91 0.27 -17.92
CA ASN A 488 27.59 0.56 -17.37
C ASN A 488 26.56 0.67 -18.49
N ILE A 489 25.35 0.17 -18.21
CA ILE A 489 24.22 0.22 -19.12
C ILE A 489 23.12 1.03 -18.46
N LEU A 490 22.65 2.05 -19.18
CA LEU A 490 21.53 2.91 -18.81
C LEU A 490 20.36 2.70 -19.78
N ILE A 491 19.22 2.30 -19.25
CA ILE A 491 17.94 2.33 -19.98
C ILE A 491 17.27 3.65 -19.68
N TRP A 492 16.98 4.43 -20.71
CA TRP A 492 16.41 5.77 -20.56
C TRP A 492 15.25 6.02 -21.52
N ARG A 493 14.02 6.00 -20.99
CA ARG A 493 12.80 6.33 -21.72
C ARG A 493 12.22 7.63 -21.18
N ASP A 494 12.57 8.75 -21.81
CA ASP A 494 12.11 10.07 -21.38
C ASP A 494 10.71 10.39 -21.93
N PRO A 495 9.73 10.72 -21.06
CA PRO A 495 8.36 11.02 -21.48
C PRO A 495 8.17 12.46 -22.02
N ILE A 496 9.12 13.36 -21.78
CA ILE A 496 8.98 14.81 -22.05
C ILE A 496 10.01 15.29 -23.07
N ARG A 497 11.28 14.94 -22.88
CA ARG A 497 12.41 15.44 -23.67
C ARG A 497 12.38 14.89 -25.09
N THR A 498 12.98 15.65 -26.00
CA THR A 498 13.28 15.26 -27.39
C THR A 498 14.61 14.50 -27.45
N SER A 499 14.81 13.69 -28.50
CA SER A 499 16.09 12.99 -28.74
C SER A 499 17.30 13.94 -28.74
N ARG A 500 17.13 15.17 -29.25
CA ARG A 500 18.19 16.18 -29.26
C ARG A 500 18.54 16.69 -27.87
N GLN A 501 17.54 16.94 -27.02
CA GLN A 501 17.77 17.33 -25.63
C GLN A 501 18.45 16.20 -24.85
N MET A 502 18.01 14.95 -25.06
CA MET A 502 18.64 13.79 -24.44
C MET A 502 20.12 13.66 -24.86
N ARG A 503 20.43 13.80 -26.16
CA ARG A 503 21.81 13.77 -26.66
C ARG A 503 22.67 14.90 -26.09
N SER A 504 22.10 16.10 -25.95
CA SER A 504 22.78 17.23 -25.31
C SER A 504 23.08 16.97 -23.83
N GLU A 505 22.19 16.33 -23.08
CA GLU A 505 22.46 15.92 -21.70
C GLU A 505 23.55 14.85 -21.61
N LEU A 506 23.60 13.89 -22.54
CA LEU A 506 24.71 12.93 -22.63
C LEU A 506 26.03 13.64 -22.94
N GLY A 507 26.03 14.62 -23.84
CA GLY A 507 27.19 15.45 -24.15
C GLY A 507 27.68 16.23 -22.93
N ALA A 508 26.76 16.85 -22.17
CA ALA A 508 27.10 17.56 -20.94
C ALA A 508 27.63 16.61 -19.85
N TRP A 509 27.03 15.42 -19.70
CA TRP A 509 27.50 14.40 -18.76
C TRP A 509 28.91 13.90 -19.09
N ARG A 510 29.24 13.80 -20.39
CA ARG A 510 30.56 13.37 -20.88
C ARG A 510 31.69 14.28 -20.41
N LEU A 511 31.41 15.58 -20.30
CA LEU A 511 32.35 16.64 -19.93
C LEU A 511 32.56 16.77 -18.41
N GLU A 512 31.80 16.04 -17.59
CA GLU A 512 31.96 16.10 -16.14
C GLU A 512 33.26 15.41 -15.68
N ALA A 513 34.04 16.09 -14.83
CA ALA A 513 35.39 15.69 -14.47
C ALA A 513 35.49 14.43 -13.58
N THR A 514 34.38 13.96 -12.97
CA THR A 514 34.41 12.75 -12.14
C THR A 514 34.60 11.51 -13.02
N PRO A 515 35.57 10.63 -12.74
CA PRO A 515 35.77 9.42 -13.53
C PRO A 515 34.55 8.50 -13.45
N HIS A 516 34.24 7.85 -14.56
CA HIS A 516 33.12 6.91 -14.67
C HIS A 516 33.46 5.85 -15.74
N PRO A 517 33.09 4.57 -15.53
CA PRO A 517 33.23 3.54 -16.58
C PRO A 517 32.49 3.93 -17.87
N ASP A 518 32.82 3.29 -18.99
CA ASP A 518 32.11 3.56 -20.25
C ASP A 518 30.60 3.31 -20.09
N LEU A 519 29.80 4.26 -20.58
CA LEU A 519 28.34 4.23 -20.45
C LEU A 519 27.68 3.93 -21.80
N ILE A 520 26.85 2.89 -21.84
CA ILE A 520 26.01 2.56 -22.99
C ILE A 520 24.56 2.90 -22.64
N VAL A 521 23.97 3.81 -23.39
CA VAL A 521 22.62 4.32 -23.14
C VAL A 521 21.66 3.78 -24.19
N LEU A 522 20.74 2.90 -23.80
CA LEU A 522 19.64 2.48 -24.68
C LEU A 522 18.45 3.40 -24.40
N ALA A 523 18.17 4.29 -25.35
CA ALA A 523 17.30 5.44 -25.11
C ALA A 523 16.27 5.70 -26.20
N ALA A 524 15.11 6.17 -25.75
CA ALA A 524 14.08 6.73 -26.62
C ALA A 524 13.40 7.93 -25.96
N SER A 525 13.15 8.94 -26.79
CA SER A 525 12.39 10.14 -26.47
C SER A 525 10.90 9.93 -26.74
N ARG A 526 10.04 10.86 -26.30
CA ARG A 526 8.60 10.81 -26.62
C ARG A 526 8.31 10.72 -28.14
N PHE A 527 9.27 11.12 -28.98
CA PHE A 527 9.16 11.15 -30.44
C PHE A 527 9.88 10.01 -31.15
N GLY A 528 10.46 9.05 -30.42
CA GLY A 528 11.21 7.93 -30.98
C GLY A 528 12.63 7.87 -30.46
N ASP A 529 13.44 7.00 -31.07
CA ASP A 529 14.78 6.68 -30.60
C ASP A 529 15.73 7.89 -30.57
N VAL A 530 16.74 7.77 -29.71
CA VAL A 530 17.91 8.67 -29.75
C VAL A 530 18.83 8.23 -30.90
N GLU A 531 19.51 9.20 -31.51
CA GLU A 531 20.50 8.95 -32.56
C GLU A 531 21.58 7.97 -32.10
N GLU A 532 21.82 6.91 -32.87
CA GLU A 532 22.76 5.84 -32.54
C GLU A 532 24.22 6.29 -32.72
N GLY A 533 25.12 5.78 -31.90
CA GLY A 533 26.57 6.00 -32.00
C GLY A 533 27.20 6.66 -30.79
N SER A 534 28.52 6.86 -30.86
CA SER A 534 29.28 7.60 -29.85
C SER A 534 28.81 9.05 -29.77
N VAL A 535 28.66 9.58 -28.55
CA VAL A 535 28.26 10.97 -28.35
C VAL A 535 29.49 11.87 -28.48
N GLU A 536 29.63 12.45 -29.67
CA GLU A 536 30.68 13.42 -29.97
C GLU A 536 30.34 14.82 -29.47
N GLU A 537 31.39 15.63 -29.29
CA GLU A 537 31.29 17.01 -28.84
C GLU A 537 30.77 17.88 -29.99
N GLN A 538 29.61 18.53 -29.82
CA GLN A 538 29.14 19.49 -30.81
C GLN A 538 29.64 20.89 -30.46
N ARG A 539 30.05 21.65 -31.47
CA ARG A 539 30.54 23.04 -31.35
C ARG A 539 29.56 24.01 -30.65
N ARG A 540 28.31 23.59 -30.40
CA ARG A 540 27.27 24.35 -29.70
C ARG A 540 27.03 23.90 -28.26
N ASP A 541 27.60 22.78 -27.82
CA ASP A 541 27.49 22.30 -26.43
C ASP A 541 28.28 23.22 -25.47
N ASP A 542 29.34 23.85 -25.99
CA ASP A 542 30.20 24.85 -25.34
C ASP A 542 29.52 26.21 -25.10
N VAL A 543 28.37 26.48 -25.76
CA VAL A 543 27.71 27.80 -25.72
C VAL A 543 26.60 27.88 -24.65
N SER A 544 26.24 26.75 -24.03
CA SER A 544 25.06 26.66 -23.15
C SER A 544 25.33 27.00 -21.68
N SER A 545 26.59 27.09 -21.26
CA SER A 545 26.95 27.55 -19.92
C SER A 545 27.35 29.02 -19.98
N ALA A 546 26.43 29.90 -19.57
CA ALA A 546 26.84 31.25 -19.20
C ALA A 546 27.87 31.12 -18.06
N PRO A 547 28.99 31.88 -18.09
CA PRO A 547 29.95 31.85 -17.00
C PRO A 547 29.22 32.17 -15.69
N PRO A 548 29.58 31.52 -14.57
CA PRO A 548 28.92 31.77 -13.29
C PRO A 548 28.94 33.28 -12.97
N PRO A 549 27.87 33.84 -12.37
CA PRO A 549 27.76 35.28 -12.11
C PRO A 549 28.80 35.83 -11.13
N SER A 550 29.69 34.97 -10.60
CA SER A 550 30.86 35.33 -9.80
C SER A 550 32.15 35.48 -10.63
N ALA A 551 32.12 35.24 -11.94
CA ALA A 551 33.22 35.61 -12.82
C ALA A 551 33.17 37.14 -12.99
N ASP A 552 34.04 37.83 -12.27
CA ASP A 552 34.20 39.28 -12.28
C ASP A 552 34.52 39.75 -13.72
N LEU A 553 33.49 40.02 -14.52
CA LEU A 553 33.63 40.59 -15.86
C LEU A 553 33.88 42.09 -15.69
N GLY A 554 35.08 42.41 -15.20
CA GLY A 554 35.59 43.76 -15.15
C GLY A 554 35.57 44.39 -16.53
N ALA A 555 35.08 45.63 -16.61
CA ALA A 555 35.03 46.46 -17.80
C ALA A 555 36.43 46.91 -18.25
N ALA A 556 37.28 45.97 -18.64
CA ALA A 556 38.51 46.13 -19.39
C ALA A 556 38.98 44.72 -19.75
N GLY A 557 39.03 44.39 -21.04
CA GLY A 557 39.32 43.07 -21.59
C GLY A 557 40.64 42.45 -21.14
N THR A 558 40.68 41.99 -19.90
CA THR A 558 41.75 41.22 -19.30
C THR A 558 41.20 39.82 -19.11
N LEU A 559 41.78 38.89 -19.85
CA LEU A 559 41.63 37.46 -19.63
C LEU A 559 42.08 37.20 -18.19
N ALA A 560 41.14 37.19 -17.24
CA ALA A 560 41.39 36.67 -15.91
C ALA A 560 41.92 35.26 -16.10
N ALA A 561 43.13 35.00 -15.62
CA ALA A 561 43.74 33.68 -15.68
C ALA A 561 42.78 32.73 -14.96
N ALA A 562 42.09 31.88 -15.73
CA ALA A 562 41.44 30.73 -15.15
C ALA A 562 42.51 29.98 -14.35
N GLU A 563 42.29 29.78 -13.05
CA GLU A 563 43.22 29.08 -12.15
C GLU A 563 43.47 27.62 -12.57
N THR A 564 42.80 27.15 -13.62
CA THR A 564 42.99 25.85 -14.23
C THR A 564 43.69 26.00 -15.57
N ASP A 565 44.87 25.38 -15.69
CA ASP A 565 45.59 25.24 -16.95
C ASP A 565 44.74 24.46 -17.96
N ILE A 566 44.30 25.17 -19.02
CA ILE A 566 43.51 24.62 -20.13
C ILE A 566 44.25 23.54 -20.94
N THR A 567 45.56 23.35 -20.70
CA THR A 567 46.38 22.30 -21.32
C THR A 567 46.42 21.00 -20.52
N LEU A 568 45.89 20.98 -19.28
CA LEU A 568 45.78 19.75 -18.51
C LEU A 568 44.71 18.83 -19.12
N PRO A 569 45.01 17.53 -19.34
CA PRO A 569 44.02 16.57 -19.83
C PRO A 569 42.84 16.50 -18.86
N GLN A 570 41.68 16.98 -19.28
CA GLN A 570 40.45 16.74 -18.54
C GLN A 570 40.12 15.24 -18.67
N ALA A 571 39.92 14.57 -17.54
CA ALA A 571 39.37 13.22 -17.54
C ALA A 571 37.99 13.27 -18.20
N ARG A 572 37.85 12.64 -19.37
CA ARG A 572 36.60 12.60 -20.14
C ARG A 572 35.93 11.26 -19.92
N ARG A 573 34.61 11.27 -19.78
CA ARG A 573 33.82 10.04 -19.79
C ARG A 573 33.58 9.61 -21.23
N ASN A 574 33.32 8.33 -21.44
CA ASN A 574 32.86 7.81 -22.74
C ASN A 574 31.39 7.43 -22.64
N VAL A 575 30.61 7.82 -23.66
CA VAL A 575 29.19 7.47 -23.74
C VAL A 575 28.76 7.24 -25.18
N ALA A 576 28.01 6.17 -25.38
CA ALA A 576 27.38 5.82 -26.66
C ALA A 576 25.88 5.63 -26.46
N SER A 577 25.09 6.00 -27.47
CA SER A 577 23.64 5.81 -27.48
C SER A 577 23.21 4.76 -28.50
N LEU A 578 22.19 3.98 -28.14
CA LEU A 578 21.48 3.04 -29.00
C LEU A 578 19.98 3.29 -28.90
N GLY A 579 19.24 3.04 -29.98
CA GLY A 579 17.78 3.13 -29.96
C GLY A 579 17.16 2.09 -29.04
N LEU A 580 16.14 2.49 -28.27
CA LEU A 580 15.42 1.56 -27.40
C LEU A 580 14.64 0.50 -28.22
N SER A 581 14.27 0.83 -29.46
CA SER A 581 13.66 -0.11 -30.41
C SER A 581 14.49 -1.38 -30.66
N ARG A 582 15.82 -1.31 -30.51
CA ARG A 582 16.71 -2.48 -30.63
C ARG A 582 16.38 -3.55 -29.59
N ILE A 583 16.14 -3.14 -28.35
CA ILE A 583 15.69 -4.06 -27.29
C ILE A 583 14.26 -4.50 -27.57
N ALA A 584 13.40 -3.58 -28.00
CA ALA A 584 12.00 -3.89 -28.31
C ALA A 584 11.85 -5.01 -29.35
N SER A 585 12.69 -5.03 -30.40
CA SER A 585 12.69 -6.10 -31.41
C SER A 585 13.06 -7.49 -30.87
N VAL A 586 13.74 -7.58 -29.72
CA VAL A 586 14.05 -8.87 -29.09
C VAL A 586 12.77 -9.52 -28.57
N TYR A 587 11.84 -8.71 -28.04
CA TYR A 587 10.65 -9.23 -27.39
C TYR A 587 9.33 -9.03 -28.13
N LEU A 588 9.18 -8.00 -28.97
CA LEU A 588 7.97 -7.76 -29.77
C LEU A 588 7.92 -8.62 -31.02
N ASP A 589 9.07 -8.83 -31.68
CA ASP A 589 9.14 -9.59 -32.94
C ASP A 589 9.37 -11.09 -32.67
N TYR A 590 9.06 -11.58 -31.48
CA TYR A 590 9.37 -12.93 -31.02
C TYR A 590 8.71 -13.99 -31.91
N ASP A 591 9.53 -14.93 -32.39
CA ASP A 591 9.08 -16.10 -33.11
C ASP A 591 9.35 -17.33 -32.24
N ALA A 592 8.28 -18.01 -31.82
CA ALA A 592 8.39 -19.18 -30.95
C ALA A 592 9.16 -20.35 -31.59
N ALA A 593 9.20 -20.45 -32.93
CA ALA A 593 9.94 -21.50 -33.62
C ALA A 593 11.45 -21.20 -33.69
N ALA A 594 11.82 -19.93 -33.89
CA ALA A 594 13.21 -19.50 -33.98
C ALA A 594 13.83 -19.15 -32.61
N GLY A 595 12.99 -18.88 -31.60
CA GLY A 595 13.41 -18.35 -30.31
C GLY A 595 13.92 -16.91 -30.39
N ASP A 596 14.61 -16.46 -29.33
CA ASP A 596 15.15 -15.10 -29.22
C ASP A 596 16.69 -15.03 -29.13
N GLY A 597 17.37 -16.19 -29.07
CA GLY A 597 18.82 -16.29 -28.86
C GLY A 597 19.63 -15.46 -29.85
N ARG A 598 19.37 -15.62 -31.15
CA ARG A 598 20.08 -14.88 -32.20
C ARG A 598 19.94 -13.36 -32.05
N ARG A 599 18.73 -12.87 -31.71
CA ARG A 599 18.47 -11.44 -31.58
C ARG A 599 19.13 -10.84 -30.35
N ILE A 600 19.13 -11.56 -29.23
CA ILE A 600 19.83 -11.09 -28.03
C ILE A 600 21.34 -11.09 -28.25
N ASP A 601 21.89 -12.08 -28.95
CA ASP A 601 23.31 -12.13 -29.29
C ASP A 601 23.72 -10.98 -30.22
N GLU A 602 22.89 -10.67 -31.23
CA GLU A 602 23.08 -9.51 -32.11
C GLU A 602 23.05 -8.19 -31.34
N LEU A 603 22.10 -8.03 -30.40
CA LEU A 603 22.04 -6.85 -29.54
C LEU A 603 23.28 -6.72 -28.65
N LEU A 604 23.74 -7.82 -28.04
CA LEU A 604 24.94 -7.82 -27.21
C LEU A 604 26.21 -7.54 -28.05
N ALA A 605 26.27 -8.03 -29.29
CA ALA A 605 27.37 -7.71 -30.21
C ALA A 605 27.40 -6.20 -30.54
N LEU A 606 26.25 -5.58 -30.78
CA LEU A 606 26.14 -4.13 -31.00
C LEU A 606 26.58 -3.33 -29.76
N ILE A 607 26.15 -3.74 -28.56
CA ILE A 607 26.56 -3.14 -27.29
C ILE A 607 28.09 -3.26 -27.12
N ASN A 608 28.66 -4.42 -27.45
CA ASN A 608 30.10 -4.66 -27.32
C ASN A 608 30.97 -3.92 -28.34
N ALA A 609 30.43 -3.61 -29.52
CA ALA A 609 31.17 -2.94 -30.60
C ALA A 609 31.61 -1.51 -30.24
N PHE A 610 30.95 -0.84 -29.29
CA PHE A 610 31.40 0.46 -28.78
C PHE A 610 32.62 0.31 -27.87
N PHE A 611 33.55 1.26 -27.90
CA PHE A 611 34.73 1.33 -27.01
C PHE A 611 35.57 0.03 -26.93
N PRO A 612 36.03 -0.54 -28.05
CA PRO A 612 36.83 -1.78 -28.02
C PRO A 612 38.05 -1.63 -27.09
N ASN A 613 38.32 -2.63 -26.25
CA ASN A 613 39.47 -2.62 -25.35
C ASN A 613 40.76 -2.53 -26.16
N GLU A 614 41.59 -1.52 -25.91
CA GLU A 614 42.88 -1.34 -26.60
C GLU A 614 43.91 -2.42 -26.26
N GLU A 615 43.65 -3.32 -25.31
CA GLU A 615 44.56 -4.44 -24.98
C GLU A 615 44.49 -5.65 -25.94
N ALA A 616 43.72 -5.55 -27.03
CA ALA A 616 43.64 -6.58 -28.08
C ALA A 616 44.09 -6.10 -29.47
N ALA A 617 44.86 -5.01 -29.55
CA ALA A 617 45.47 -4.50 -30.78
C ALA A 617 46.97 -4.79 -30.87
#